data_AF-A0A183FRU1-F1
#
_entry.id   AF-A0A183FRU1-F1
#
_cell.length_a   1.000
_cell.length_b   1.000
_cell.length_c   1.000
_cell.angle_alpha   90.00
_cell.angle_beta   90.00
_cell.angle_gamma   90.00
#
_symmetry.space_group_name_H-M   'P 1'
#
loop_
_entity.id
_entity.type
_entity.pdbx_description
1 polymer ?
#
loop_
_entity_poly.entity_id
_entity_poly.type
_entity_poly.pdbx_seq_one_letter_code
_entity_poly.pdbx_strand_id
1 'polypeptide(L)'
;MPCDRKIPVHLKSKIYRAVVRPVAMYGAECWPATKEVETRLSVMETKMLRWTAGVTHMDHIRNEAIRQKFGVAPIADKMREACLRWYGHVLRGEEDSVRKIGINFEVIGKRPRGPPKQR
;
A
#
# COMPACT_ATOMS: atom_id res chain seq x y z
N MET A 1 3.33 -18.27 -13.17
CA MET A 1 4.68 -17.77 -13.54
C MET A 1 5.56 -17.34 -12.36
N PRO A 2 5.08 -16.72 -11.24
CA PRO A 2 5.96 -16.35 -10.11
C PRO A 2 6.36 -17.50 -9.17
N CYS A 3 5.64 -18.62 -9.22
CA CYS A 3 5.75 -19.73 -8.26
C CYS A 3 6.87 -20.71 -8.57
N ASP A 4 7.55 -20.58 -9.71
CA ASP A 4 8.60 -21.51 -10.08
C ASP A 4 9.78 -21.35 -9.11
N ARG A 5 10.14 -22.44 -8.42
CA ARG A 5 11.25 -22.47 -7.46
C ARG A 5 12.61 -22.27 -8.15
N LYS A 6 12.70 -22.52 -9.46
CA LYS A 6 13.92 -22.33 -10.25
C LYS A 6 14.26 -20.85 -10.49
N ILE A 7 13.27 -19.96 -10.40
CA ILE A 7 13.51 -18.54 -10.59
C ILE A 7 14.22 -17.98 -9.35
N PRO A 8 15.36 -17.28 -9.51
CA PRO A 8 16.10 -16.75 -8.38
C PRO A 8 15.30 -15.65 -7.67
N VAL A 9 15.46 -15.59 -6.34
CA VAL A 9 14.70 -14.68 -5.47
C VAL A 9 14.84 -13.21 -5.90
N HIS A 10 16.03 -12.79 -6.32
CA HIS A 10 16.26 -11.41 -6.77
C HIS A 10 15.38 -11.02 -7.96
N LEU A 11 15.09 -11.94 -8.88
CA LEU A 11 14.23 -11.67 -10.04
C LEU A 11 12.76 -11.59 -9.60
N LYS A 12 12.33 -12.46 -8.70
CA LYS A 12 11.00 -12.40 -8.07
C LYS A 12 10.80 -11.09 -7.32
N SER A 13 11.81 -10.62 -6.59
CA SER A 13 11.81 -9.31 -5.93
C SER A 13 11.69 -8.15 -6.91
N LYS A 14 12.41 -8.18 -8.04
CA LYS A 14 12.29 -7.17 -9.10
C LYS A 14 10.87 -7.14 -9.66
N ILE A 15 10.29 -8.29 -9.98
CA ILE A 15 8.90 -8.39 -10.48
C ILE A 15 7.92 -7.83 -9.44
N TYR A 16 8.07 -8.20 -8.17
CA TYR A 16 7.20 -7.68 -7.12
C TYR A 16 7.28 -6.15 -7.03
N ARG A 17 8.50 -5.57 -7.02
CA ARG A 17 8.70 -4.13 -6.93
C ARG A 17 8.22 -3.37 -8.17
N ALA A 18 8.38 -3.94 -9.36
CA ALA A 18 8.08 -3.27 -10.63
C ALA A 18 6.63 -3.42 -11.09
N VAL A 19 5.97 -4.53 -10.74
CA VAL A 19 4.63 -4.86 -11.24
C VAL A 19 3.62 -4.94 -10.11
N VAL A 20 3.86 -5.80 -9.12
CA VAL A 20 2.85 -6.09 -8.09
C VAL A 20 2.60 -4.87 -7.20
N ARG A 21 3.67 -4.22 -6.73
CA ARG A 21 3.55 -3.09 -5.81
C ARG A 21 2.89 -1.87 -6.45
N PRO A 22 3.28 -1.39 -7.66
CA PRO A 22 2.62 -0.25 -8.28
C PRO A 22 1.14 -0.52 -8.57
N VAL A 23 0.80 -1.73 -9.03
CA VAL A 23 -0.59 -2.12 -9.25
C VAL A 23 -1.39 -2.11 -7.95
N ALA A 24 -0.83 -2.68 -6.88
CA ALA A 24 -1.48 -2.68 -5.57
C ALA A 24 -1.58 -1.30 -4.91
N MET A 25 -0.74 -0.33 -5.32
CA MET A 25 -0.78 1.04 -4.82
C MET A 25 -1.41 2.03 -5.80
N TYR A 26 -2.05 1.54 -6.86
CA TYR A 26 -2.74 2.40 -7.80
C TYR A 26 -3.83 3.21 -7.08
N GLY A 27 -3.75 4.53 -7.16
CA GLY A 27 -4.67 5.43 -6.45
C GLY A 27 -4.42 5.58 -4.95
N ALA A 28 -3.30 5.07 -4.41
CA ALA A 28 -2.96 5.21 -2.99
C ALA A 28 -2.88 6.66 -2.51
N GLU A 29 -2.60 7.60 -3.40
CA GLU A 29 -2.58 9.04 -3.14
C GLU A 29 -3.95 9.58 -2.66
N CYS A 30 -5.04 8.94 -3.09
CA CYS A 30 -6.41 9.31 -2.73
C CYS A 30 -6.97 8.46 -1.59
N TRP A 31 -6.21 7.50 -1.07
CA TRP A 31 -6.69 6.63 -0.01
C TRP A 31 -6.61 7.31 1.36
N PRO A 32 -7.63 7.11 2.22
CA PRO A 32 -7.52 7.56 3.59
C PRO A 32 -6.47 6.69 4.31
N ALA A 33 -5.49 7.32 4.94
CA ALA A 33 -4.41 6.68 5.69
C ALA A 33 -4.91 6.07 7.02
N THR A 34 -5.89 5.16 6.93
CA THR A 34 -6.48 4.45 8.05
C THR A 34 -5.76 3.13 8.29
N LYS A 35 -5.73 2.69 9.55
CA LYS A 35 -5.14 1.40 9.94
C LYS A 35 -5.77 0.21 9.21
N GLU A 36 -7.06 0.29 8.85
CA GLU A 36 -7.76 -0.77 8.13
C GLU A 36 -7.18 -0.98 6.72
N VAL A 37 -6.94 0.10 5.99
CA VAL A 37 -6.34 0.06 4.64
C VAL A 37 -4.90 -0.46 4.73
N GLU A 38 -4.10 0.06 5.67
CA GLU A 38 -2.72 -0.41 5.89
C GLU A 38 -2.65 -1.91 6.21
N THR A 39 -3.57 -2.40 7.05
CA THR A 39 -3.64 -3.80 7.42
C THR A 39 -4.02 -4.66 6.21
N ARG A 40 -5.02 -4.25 5.41
CA ARG A 40 -5.43 -4.97 4.19
C ARG A 40 -4.28 -5.07 3.19
N LEU A 41 -3.55 -3.98 2.94
CA LEU A 41 -2.38 -4.00 2.06
C LEU A 41 -1.28 -4.91 2.60
N SER A 42 -1.01 -4.86 3.91
CA SER A 42 0.01 -5.69 4.55
C SER A 42 -0.32 -7.19 4.46
N VAL A 43 -1.59 -7.56 4.61
CA VAL A 43 -2.06 -8.94 4.42
C VAL A 43 -1.90 -9.38 2.97
N MET A 44 -2.31 -8.53 2.02
CA MET A 44 -2.15 -8.80 0.59
C MET A 44 -0.67 -9.00 0.22
N GLU A 45 0.21 -8.09 0.63
CA GLU A 45 1.66 -8.19 0.41
C GLU A 45 2.22 -9.50 0.97
N THR A 46 1.89 -9.81 2.22
CA THR A 46 2.38 -11.02 2.89
C THR A 46 1.93 -12.28 2.15
N LYS A 47 0.65 -12.34 1.73
CA LYS A 47 0.10 -13.48 0.99
C LYS A 47 0.80 -13.65 -0.36
N MET A 48 1.01 -12.56 -1.09
CA MET A 48 1.68 -12.56 -2.39
C MET A 48 3.16 -12.97 -2.28
N LEU A 49 3.88 -12.45 -1.28
CA LEU A 49 5.28 -12.80 -1.05
C LEU A 49 5.43 -14.27 -0.65
N ARG A 50 4.58 -14.78 0.25
CA ARG A 50 4.54 -16.20 0.64
C ARG A 50 4.29 -17.10 -0.57
N TRP A 51 3.29 -16.77 -1.37
CA TRP A 51 2.95 -17.53 -2.58
C TRP A 51 4.11 -17.54 -3.59
N THR A 52 4.75 -16.38 -3.80
CA THR A 52 5.91 -16.24 -4.70
C THR A 52 7.14 -17.00 -4.19
N ALA A 53 7.29 -17.09 -2.87
CA ALA A 53 8.35 -17.85 -2.21
C ALA A 53 8.07 -19.37 -2.16
N GLY A 54 6.83 -19.79 -2.42
CA GLY A 54 6.39 -21.17 -2.19
C GLY A 54 6.39 -21.56 -0.71
N VAL A 55 6.20 -20.58 0.19
CA VAL A 55 6.18 -20.75 1.65
C VAL A 55 4.74 -20.81 2.12
N THR A 56 4.44 -21.81 2.92
CA THR A 56 3.15 -22.07 3.56
C THR A 56 3.15 -21.60 5.02
N HIS A 57 2.02 -21.79 5.71
CA HIS A 57 1.94 -21.53 7.14
C HIS A 57 2.74 -22.56 7.97
N MET A 58 2.82 -23.81 7.50
CA MET A 58 3.51 -24.92 8.17
C MET A 58 5.03 -24.75 8.26
N ASP A 59 5.59 -23.85 7.45
CA ASP A 59 7.03 -23.57 7.48
C ASP A 59 7.43 -22.72 8.72
N HIS A 60 6.46 -22.18 9.46
CA HIS A 60 6.67 -21.34 10.66
C HIS A 60 7.63 -20.14 10.45
N ILE A 61 7.81 -19.72 9.18
CA ILE A 61 8.66 -18.57 8.82
C ILE A 61 7.91 -17.28 9.15
N ARG A 62 8.57 -16.35 9.86
CA ARG A 62 8.03 -15.02 10.19
C ARG A 62 7.88 -14.15 8.93
N ASN A 63 6.87 -13.26 8.91
CA ASN A 63 6.62 -12.37 7.77
C ASN A 63 7.80 -11.43 7.50
N GLU A 64 8.48 -10.97 8.55
CA GLU A 64 9.66 -10.12 8.49
C GLU A 64 10.81 -10.82 7.77
N ALA A 65 11.03 -12.10 8.06
CA ALA A 65 12.06 -12.90 7.40
C ALA A 65 11.77 -13.06 5.89
N ILE A 66 10.50 -13.21 5.51
CA ILE A 66 10.10 -13.25 4.09
C ILE A 66 10.37 -11.90 3.43
N ARG A 67 9.98 -10.79 4.06
CA ARG A 67 10.27 -9.44 3.53
C ARG A 67 11.78 -9.20 3.37
N GLN A 68 12.58 -9.59 4.35
CA GLN A 68 14.04 -9.50 4.32
C GLN A 68 14.64 -10.33 3.18
N LYS A 69 14.16 -11.56 2.99
CA LYS A 69 14.58 -12.44 1.88
C LYS A 69 14.32 -11.82 0.52
N PHE A 70 13.20 -11.10 0.36
CA PHE A 70 12.89 -10.37 -0.88
C PHE A 70 13.54 -8.97 -0.93
N GLY A 71 14.11 -8.49 0.18
CA GLY A 71 14.63 -7.13 0.33
C GLY A 71 13.57 -6.05 0.18
N VAL A 72 12.30 -6.33 0.48
CA VAL A 72 11.19 -5.39 0.25
C VAL A 72 10.80 -4.65 1.52
N ALA A 73 10.72 -3.32 1.46
CA ALA A 73 10.13 -2.52 2.53
C ALA A 73 8.62 -2.82 2.64
N PRO A 74 8.01 -2.70 3.84
CA PRO A 74 6.57 -2.90 4.00
C PRO A 74 5.74 -2.02 3.04
N ILE A 75 4.71 -2.60 2.43
CA ILE A 75 3.83 -1.85 1.51
C ILE A 75 3.09 -0.69 2.19
N ALA A 76 2.79 -0.80 3.49
CA ALA A 76 2.15 0.27 4.25
C ALA A 76 3.04 1.52 4.33
N ASP A 77 4.34 1.36 4.50
CA ASP A 77 5.29 2.47 4.50
C ASP A 77 5.35 3.13 3.12
N LYS A 78 5.28 2.33 2.05
CA LYS A 78 5.20 2.85 0.68
C LYS A 78 3.89 3.57 0.39
N MET A 79 2.79 3.12 0.95
CA MET A 79 1.50 3.82 0.87
C MET A 79 1.61 5.20 1.54
N ARG A 80 2.15 5.25 2.76
CA ARG A 80 2.38 6.52 3.48
C ARG A 80 3.30 7.46 2.71
N GLU A 81 4.38 6.93 2.15
CA GLU A 81 5.30 7.71 1.30
C GLU A 81 4.58 8.31 0.09
N ALA A 82 3.70 7.56 -0.57
CA ALA A 82 2.89 8.06 -1.68
C ALA A 82 1.92 9.16 -1.25
N CYS A 83 1.20 8.98 -0.13
CA CYS A 83 0.31 10.01 0.42
C CYS A 83 1.08 11.29 0.76
N LEU A 84 2.26 11.17 1.39
CA LEU A 84 3.09 12.32 1.74
C LEU A 84 3.69 13.01 0.51
N ARG A 85 4.07 12.24 -0.52
CA ARG A 85 4.56 12.79 -1.79
C ARG A 85 3.47 13.60 -2.48
N TRP A 86 2.24 13.09 -2.50
CA TRP A 86 1.08 13.81 -3.03
C TRP A 86 0.78 15.07 -2.21
N TYR A 87 0.75 14.96 -0.89
CA TYR A 87 0.52 16.11 0.00
C TYR A 87 1.58 17.20 -0.21
N GLY A 88 2.86 16.83 -0.27
CA GLY A 88 3.95 17.76 -0.57
C GLY A 88 3.84 18.36 -1.98
N HIS A 89 3.30 17.62 -2.95
CA HIS A 89 3.01 18.18 -4.28
C HIS A 89 1.92 19.23 -4.22
N VAL A 90 0.86 19.04 -3.42
CA VAL A 90 -0.17 20.05 -3.21
C VAL A 90 0.41 21.30 -2.53
N LEU A 91 1.22 21.13 -1.48
CA LEU A 91 1.82 22.28 -0.76
C LEU A 91 2.74 23.13 -1.64
N ARG A 92 3.45 22.52 -2.58
CA ARG A 92 4.31 23.22 -3.56
C ARG A 92 3.54 23.85 -4.71
N GLY A 93 2.25 23.55 -4.87
CA GLY A 93 1.41 24.12 -5.90
C GLY A 93 1.04 25.59 -5.63
N GLU A 94 0.54 26.25 -6.67
CA GLU A 94 0.00 27.62 -6.60
C GLU A 94 -1.17 27.69 -5.61
N GLU A 95 -1.30 28.85 -4.95
CA GLU A 95 -2.33 29.09 -3.93
C GLU A 95 -3.75 28.93 -4.49
N ASP A 96 -3.95 29.40 -5.73
CA ASP A 96 -5.23 29.36 -6.42
C ASP A 96 -5.55 27.99 -7.04
N SER A 97 -4.66 27.01 -6.88
CA SER A 97 -4.92 25.65 -7.39
C SER A 97 -6.05 24.99 -6.60
N VAL A 98 -6.98 24.37 -7.33
CA VAL A 98 -8.17 23.68 -6.76
C VAL A 98 -7.77 22.69 -5.65
N ARG A 99 -6.62 22.03 -5.79
CA ARG A 99 -6.12 21.05 -4.80
C ARG A 99 -5.74 21.70 -3.47
N LYS A 100 -5.10 22.86 -3.52
CA LYS A 100 -4.62 23.59 -2.33
C LYS A 100 -5.77 24.30 -1.63
N ILE A 101 -6.66 24.93 -2.40
CA ILE A 101 -7.94 25.45 -1.92
C ILE A 101 -8.73 24.33 -1.22
N GLY A 102 -8.86 23.16 -1.87
CA GLY A 102 -9.62 22.03 -1.31
C GLY A 102 -9.05 21.46 0.00
N ILE A 103 -7.72 21.48 0.19
CA ILE A 103 -7.09 21.08 1.46
C ILE A 103 -7.35 22.10 2.58
N ASN A 104 -7.35 23.39 2.25
CA ASN A 104 -7.56 24.47 3.22
C ASN A 104 -9.06 24.77 3.46
N PHE A 105 -9.95 24.13 2.72
CA PHE A 105 -11.38 24.40 2.78
C PHE A 105 -12.00 23.80 4.04
N GLU A 106 -12.51 24.66 4.93
CA GLU A 106 -13.30 24.23 6.09
C GLU A 106 -14.78 24.10 5.73
N VAL A 107 -15.30 22.87 5.83
CA VAL A 107 -16.74 22.61 5.66
C VAL A 107 -17.44 22.88 6.99
N ILE A 108 -18.27 23.93 7.03
CA ILE A 108 -19.11 24.23 8.20
C ILE A 108 -20.26 23.23 8.27
N GLY A 109 -20.33 22.47 9.36
CA GLY A 109 -21.42 21.54 9.65
C GLY A 109 -20.95 20.12 9.98
N LYS A 110 -21.85 19.30 10.53
CA LYS A 110 -21.58 17.88 10.82
C LYS A 110 -22.18 17.01 9.72
N ARG A 111 -21.42 16.03 9.23
CA ARG A 111 -21.96 14.99 8.34
C ARG A 111 -23.06 14.21 9.10
N PRO A 112 -24.28 14.09 8.56
CA PRO A 112 -25.31 13.28 9.19
C PRO A 112 -24.87 11.82 9.30
N ARG A 113 -25.35 11.12 10.34
CA ARG A 113 -25.04 9.70 10.54
C ARG A 113 -25.53 8.92 9.33
N GLY A 114 -24.61 8.23 8.67
CA GLY A 114 -24.95 7.33 7.57
C GLY A 114 -25.79 6.14 8.04
N PRO A 115 -26.45 5.43 7.11
CA PRO A 115 -27.23 4.25 7.42
C PRO A 115 -26.36 3.15 8.09
N PRO A 116 -26.97 2.24 8.88
CA PRO A 116 -26.26 1.11 9.47
C PRO A 116 -25.57 0.25 8.40
N LYS A 117 -24.37 -0.26 8.72
CA LYS A 117 -23.70 -1.26 7.86
C LYS A 117 -24.58 -2.51 7.76
N GLN A 118 -24.86 -2.97 6.54
CA GLN A 118 -25.46 -4.29 6.34
C GLN A 118 -24.46 -5.37 6.77
N ARG A 119 -24.97 -6.40 7.46
CA ARG A 119 -24.20 -7.57 7.93
C ARG A 119 -24.06 -8.59 6.81
#